data_AF-A0A9P4NUH4-F1
#
_entry.id   AF-A0A9P4NUH4-F1
#
_cell.length_a   1.000
_cell.length_b   1.000
_cell.length_c   1.000
_cell.angle_alpha   90.00
_cell.angle_beta   90.00
_cell.angle_gamma   90.00
#
_symmetry.space_group_name_H-M   'P 1'
#
loop_
_entity.id
_entity.type
_entity.pdbx_description
1 polymer ?
#
loop_
_entity_poly.entity_id
_entity_poly.type
_entity_poly.pdbx_seq_one_letter_code
_entity_poly.pdbx_strand_id
1 'polypeptide(L)'
;MLSKEEHTRLLNLFSRAGLSIDHPTYDDVAIEKGTAAILKTRDGSLRLAVPSPIGSCQFVNEFTVKDLQRVLKVHKDHTARYARSGAGLEAYVDASDTGEPTKTSSNGANGHANGNGVANGNGHVKTNGINGVKPHSQKVMVQDAHQENGGIDDLVNGMVDTKVMA
;
A
#
# COMPACT_ATOMS: atom_id res chain seq x y z
N MET A 1 20.76 -0.15 13.66
CA MET A 1 19.29 -0.13 13.80
C MET A 1 18.91 0.96 14.79
N LEU A 2 17.73 1.56 14.66
CA LEU A 2 17.28 2.66 15.54
C LEU A 2 17.26 2.27 17.02
N SER A 3 17.60 3.20 17.90
CA SER A 3 17.33 3.05 19.33
C SER A 3 15.81 3.14 19.61
N LYS A 4 15.39 2.69 20.79
CA LYS A 4 14.00 2.80 21.23
C LYS A 4 13.55 4.27 21.29
N GLU A 5 14.43 5.14 21.79
CA GLU A 5 14.20 6.58 21.91
C GLU A 5 14.04 7.22 20.52
N GLU A 6 14.89 6.86 19.57
CA GLU A 6 14.79 7.33 18.18
C GLU A 6 13.50 6.87 17.50
N HIS A 7 13.14 5.60 17.67
CA HIS A 7 11.90 5.04 17.16
C HIS A 7 10.67 5.77 17.74
N THR A 8 10.62 5.96 19.06
CA THR A 8 9.54 6.72 19.71
C THR A 8 9.51 8.18 19.24
N ARG A 9 10.68 8.82 19.05
CA ARG A 9 10.77 10.19 18.57
C ARG A 9 10.17 10.35 17.17
N LEU A 10 10.43 9.38 16.29
CA LEU A 10 9.88 9.33 14.92
C LEU A 10 8.35 9.19 14.93
N LEU A 11 7.82 8.22 15.68
CA LEU A 11 6.37 7.98 15.70
C LEU A 11 5.60 9.11 16.39
N ASN A 12 6.17 9.72 17.44
CA ASN A 12 5.61 10.91 18.07
C ASN A 12 5.51 12.10 17.09
N LEU A 13 6.51 12.27 16.22
CA LEU A 13 6.47 13.29 15.18
C LEU A 13 5.30 13.04 14.23
N PHE A 14 5.14 11.83 13.71
CA PHE A 14 4.04 11.48 12.81
C PHE A 14 2.67 11.70 13.46
N SER A 15 2.49 11.23 14.70
CA SER A 15 1.24 11.38 15.43
C SER A 15 0.84 12.85 15.63
N ARG A 16 1.81 13.71 15.99
CA ARG A 16 1.62 15.16 16.18
C ARG A 16 1.36 15.90 14.87
N ALA A 17 1.97 15.46 13.78
CA ALA A 17 1.73 16.01 12.45
C ALA A 17 0.40 15.54 11.83
N GLY A 18 -0.34 14.64 12.49
CA GLY A 18 -1.58 14.07 11.95
C GLY A 18 -1.37 13.02 10.87
N LEU A 19 -0.14 12.52 10.67
CA LEU A 19 0.17 11.49 9.69
C LEU A 19 -0.27 10.11 10.18
N SER A 20 -0.69 9.26 9.23
CA SER A 20 -1.03 7.86 9.50
C SER A 20 0.21 7.07 9.88
N ILE A 21 0.17 6.46 11.06
CA ILE A 21 1.17 5.47 11.51
C ILE A 21 0.67 4.05 11.23
N ASP A 22 -0.64 3.81 11.35
CA ASP A 22 -1.30 2.57 10.94
C ASP A 22 -2.56 2.90 10.12
N HIS A 23 -3.03 1.91 9.35
CA HIS A 23 -4.25 2.00 8.58
C HIS A 23 -4.98 0.64 8.58
N PRO A 24 -6.33 0.60 8.54
CA PRO A 24 -7.07 -0.66 8.53
C PRO A 24 -6.72 -1.60 7.38
N THR A 25 -6.37 -1.06 6.21
CA THR A 25 -5.95 -1.85 5.03
C THR A 25 -4.48 -2.25 5.05
N TYR A 26 -3.71 -1.84 6.07
CA TYR A 26 -2.35 -2.32 6.26
C TYR A 26 -2.41 -3.65 7.03
N ASP A 27 -2.66 -4.72 6.28
CA ASP A 27 -2.90 -6.08 6.78
C ASP A 27 -1.98 -7.12 6.12
N ASP A 28 -2.14 -8.40 6.47
CA ASP A 28 -1.34 -9.50 5.94
C ASP A 28 -1.45 -9.62 4.41
N VAL A 29 -2.61 -9.27 3.84
CA VAL A 29 -2.86 -9.30 2.39
C VAL A 29 -2.09 -8.17 1.69
N ALA A 30 -2.06 -6.98 2.30
CA ALA A 30 -1.26 -5.87 1.83
C ALA A 30 0.24 -6.18 1.88
N ILE A 31 0.72 -6.81 2.96
CA ILE A 31 2.12 -7.26 3.07
C ILE A 31 2.45 -8.27 1.98
N GLU A 32 1.63 -9.28 1.77
CA GLU A 32 1.86 -10.30 0.74
C GLU A 32 1.92 -9.68 -0.67
N LYS A 33 0.90 -8.90 -1.04
CA LYS A 33 0.81 -8.26 -2.37
C LYS A 33 1.92 -7.24 -2.59
N GLY A 34 2.20 -6.41 -1.59
CA GLY A 34 3.26 -5.40 -1.64
C GLY A 34 4.64 -6.04 -1.77
N THR A 35 4.90 -7.10 -1.00
CA THR A 35 6.17 -7.83 -1.05
C THR A 35 6.36 -8.53 -2.40
N ALA A 36 5.32 -9.18 -2.92
CA ALA A 36 5.38 -9.79 -4.25
C ALA A 36 5.61 -8.74 -5.36
N ALA A 37 5.01 -7.56 -5.25
CA ALA A 37 5.22 -6.48 -6.19
C ALA A 37 6.66 -5.91 -6.11
N ILE A 38 7.17 -5.66 -4.90
CA ILE A 38 8.49 -5.06 -4.74
C ILE A 38 9.60 -5.98 -5.26
N LEU A 39 9.51 -7.29 -4.99
CA LEU A 39 10.45 -8.29 -5.49
C LEU A 39 10.51 -8.29 -7.04
N LYS A 40 9.36 -8.14 -7.71
CA LYS A 40 9.33 -8.04 -9.19
C LYS A 40 10.04 -6.79 -9.69
N THR A 41 9.90 -5.67 -8.99
CA THR A 41 10.48 -4.38 -9.40
C THR A 41 11.95 -4.20 -9.00
N ARG A 42 12.50 -5.10 -8.18
CA ARG A 42 13.84 -4.98 -7.59
C ARG A 42 14.66 -6.27 -7.75
N ASP A 43 14.56 -6.92 -8.90
CA ASP A 43 15.37 -8.09 -9.29
C ASP A 43 15.33 -9.23 -8.26
N GLY A 44 14.17 -9.48 -7.66
CA GLY A 44 13.99 -10.52 -6.65
C GLY A 44 14.54 -10.17 -5.26
N SER A 45 14.89 -8.89 -5.00
CA SER A 45 15.46 -8.44 -3.73
C SER A 45 14.58 -7.37 -3.07
N LEU A 46 14.31 -7.50 -1.77
CA LEU A 46 13.46 -6.53 -1.07
C LEU A 46 14.09 -5.14 -1.01
N ARG A 47 15.39 -5.07 -0.71
CA ARG A 47 16.17 -3.84 -0.52
C ARG A 47 15.42 -2.88 0.41
N LEU A 48 15.04 -3.35 1.60
CA LEU A 48 14.32 -2.53 2.58
C LEU A 48 15.23 -1.42 3.07
N ALA A 49 14.87 -0.17 2.80
CA ALA A 49 15.55 0.99 3.32
C ALA A 49 15.14 1.19 4.78
N VAL A 50 16.08 0.98 5.71
CA VAL A 50 15.85 1.09 7.15
C VAL A 50 16.75 2.18 7.74
N PRO A 51 16.21 3.09 8.55
CA PRO A 51 17.03 4.12 9.20
C PRO A 51 18.00 3.52 10.21
N SER A 52 19.26 3.96 10.18
CA SER A 52 20.30 3.49 11.09
C SER A 52 21.54 4.40 11.10
N PRO A 53 21.68 5.35 12.03
CA PRO A 53 20.64 5.98 12.88
C PRO A 53 19.70 6.92 12.09
N ILE A 54 18.92 7.77 12.79
CA ILE A 54 18.15 8.84 12.13
C ILE A 54 19.11 9.75 11.33
N GLY A 55 18.79 9.96 10.05
CA GLY A 55 19.61 10.75 9.12
C GLY A 55 20.49 9.91 8.19
N SER A 56 20.57 8.59 8.39
CA SER A 56 21.25 7.65 7.49
C SER A 56 20.38 6.43 7.20
N CYS A 57 20.75 5.66 6.17
CA CYS A 57 19.97 4.54 5.66
C CYS A 57 20.85 3.32 5.40
N GLN A 58 20.34 2.14 5.73
CA GLN A 58 20.89 0.84 5.38
C GLN A 58 19.85 0.04 4.60
N PHE A 59 20.30 -0.80 3.66
CA PHE A 59 19.43 -1.75 2.95
C PHE A 59 19.49 -3.14 3.59
N VAL A 60 18.32 -3.72 3.86
CA VAL A 60 18.18 -5.06 4.45
C VAL A 60 17.37 -5.98 3.52
N ASN A 61 17.83 -7.22 3.34
CA ASN A 61 17.22 -8.21 2.44
C ASN A 61 16.73 -9.49 3.13
N GLU A 62 17.12 -9.71 4.39
CA GLU A 62 16.98 -10.96 5.14
C GLU A 62 15.54 -11.25 5.66
N PHE A 63 14.49 -10.67 5.05
CA PHE A 63 13.13 -10.79 5.57
C PHE A 63 12.22 -11.58 4.64
N THR A 64 11.52 -12.57 5.20
CA THR A 64 10.45 -13.28 4.49
C THR A 64 9.11 -12.56 4.67
N VAL A 65 8.12 -12.90 3.83
CA VAL A 65 6.73 -12.42 4.01
C VAL A 65 6.21 -12.73 5.41
N LYS A 66 6.52 -13.91 5.95
CA LYS A 66 6.10 -14.31 7.30
C LYS A 66 6.72 -13.45 8.39
N ASP A 67 7.98 -13.05 8.23
CA ASP A 67 8.64 -12.14 9.17
C ASP A 67 7.98 -10.77 9.14
N LEU A 68 7.67 -10.26 7.95
CA LEU A 68 6.97 -8.98 7.80
C LEU A 68 5.57 -9.01 8.42
N GLN A 69 4.83 -10.12 8.28
CA GLN A 69 3.54 -10.31 8.95
C GLN A 69 3.67 -10.39 10.47
N ARG A 70 4.75 -10.99 10.99
CA ARG A 70 5.04 -11.00 12.44
C ARG A 70 5.33 -9.58 12.93
N VAL A 71 6.16 -8.83 12.21
CA VAL A 71 6.49 -7.43 12.53
C VAL A 71 5.24 -6.55 12.45
N LEU A 72 4.35 -6.77 11.49
CA LEU A 72 3.08 -6.06 11.37
C LEU A 72 2.23 -6.18 12.64
N LYS A 73 2.16 -7.36 13.25
CA LYS A 73 1.40 -7.57 14.50
C LYS A 73 1.99 -6.74 15.65
N VAL A 74 3.32 -6.76 15.79
CA VAL A 74 4.03 -5.94 16.77
C VAL A 74 3.81 -4.44 16.51
N HIS A 75 3.80 -4.03 15.23
CA HIS A 75 3.52 -2.65 14.83
C HIS A 75 2.11 -2.24 15.25
N LYS A 76 1.09 -3.03 14.92
CA LYS A 76 -0.32 -2.75 15.29
C LYS A 76 -0.53 -2.65 16.81
N ASP A 77 0.08 -3.56 17.57
CA ASP A 77 0.04 -3.49 19.03
C ASP A 77 0.74 -2.23 19.58
N HIS A 78 1.81 -1.79 18.90
CA HIS A 78 2.56 -0.61 19.29
C HIS A 78 1.81 0.70 18.96
N THR A 79 1.17 0.78 17.78
CA THR A 79 0.47 1.97 17.29
C THR A 79 -0.85 2.22 18.03
N ALA A 80 -1.47 1.19 18.59
CA ALA A 80 -2.67 1.30 19.42
C ALA A 80 -2.51 2.27 20.62
N ARG A 81 -1.26 2.56 21.03
CA ARG A 81 -0.95 3.50 22.13
C ARG A 81 -0.87 4.96 21.69
N TYR A 82 -0.85 5.25 20.39
CA TYR A 82 -0.81 6.62 19.87
C TYR A 82 -2.23 7.17 19.68
N ALA A 83 -2.34 8.49 19.53
CA ALA A 83 -3.64 9.13 19.28
C ALA A 83 -4.37 8.49 18.10
N ARG A 84 -5.68 8.26 18.24
CA ARG A 84 -6.54 7.60 17.23
C ARG A 84 -6.06 6.20 16.85
N SER A 85 -5.36 5.52 17.76
CA SER A 85 -4.74 4.21 17.52
C SER A 85 -3.77 4.20 16.32
N GLY A 86 -3.14 5.35 16.04
CA GLY A 86 -2.22 5.52 14.91
C GLY A 86 -2.88 5.95 13.59
N ALA A 87 -4.21 6.14 13.55
CA ALA A 87 -4.87 6.69 12.37
C ALA A 87 -4.48 8.16 12.14
N GLY A 88 -4.28 8.53 10.87
CA GLY A 88 -4.04 9.91 10.44
C GLY A 88 -5.31 10.76 10.45
N LEU A 89 -5.14 12.08 10.34
CA LEU A 89 -6.21 13.04 10.08
C LEU A 89 -6.33 13.22 8.57
N GLU A 90 -7.56 13.27 8.03
CA GLU A 90 -7.82 13.44 6.60
C GLU A 90 -6.94 12.51 5.72
N ALA A 91 -6.94 11.21 6.04
CA ALA A 91 -6.08 10.22 5.37
C ALA A 91 -6.42 9.99 3.89
N TYR A 92 -7.56 10.52 3.43
CA TYR A 92 -8.01 10.49 2.05
C TYR A 92 -8.05 11.90 1.52
N VAL A 93 -7.51 12.07 0.32
CA VAL A 93 -7.52 13.33 -0.42
C VAL A 93 -8.58 13.27 -1.51
N ASP A 94 -9.20 14.41 -1.79
CA ASP A 94 -10.13 14.52 -2.92
C ASP A 94 -9.44 15.06 -4.17
N ALA A 95 -10.19 15.20 -5.27
CA ALA A 95 -9.65 15.72 -6.51
C ALA A 95 -9.16 17.18 -6.39
N SER A 96 -9.72 17.95 -5.46
CA SER A 96 -9.29 19.34 -5.21
C SER A 96 -7.90 19.39 -4.58
N ASP A 97 -7.57 18.44 -3.71
CA ASP A 97 -6.26 18.33 -3.07
C ASP A 97 -5.15 17.88 -4.03
N THR A 98 -5.48 17.01 -5.00
CA THR A 98 -4.50 16.44 -5.95
C THR A 98 -4.33 17.26 -7.23
N GLY A 99 -5.09 18.34 -7.40
CA GLY A 99 -5.12 19.12 -8.63
C GLY A 99 -5.76 18.40 -9.81
N GLU A 100 -6.50 17.32 -9.56
CA GLU A 100 -7.26 16.60 -10.59
C GLU A 100 -8.54 17.39 -10.90
N PRO A 101 -8.94 17.52 -12.18
CA PRO A 101 -10.16 18.23 -12.51
C PRO A 101 -11.35 17.52 -11.85
N THR A 102 -12.04 18.20 -10.94
CA THR A 102 -13.26 17.69 -10.31
C THR A 102 -14.25 17.36 -11.42
N LYS A 103 -14.59 16.07 -11.58
CA LYS A 103 -15.69 15.68 -12.47
C LYS A 103 -16.95 16.35 -11.93
N THR A 104 -17.38 17.43 -12.57
CA THR A 104 -18.64 18.09 -12.25
C THR A 104 -19.71 17.01 -12.41
N SER A 105 -20.25 16.53 -11.29
CA SER A 105 -21.32 15.54 -11.31
C SER A 105 -22.47 16.17 -12.10
N SER A 106 -22.67 15.72 -13.34
CA SER A 106 -23.79 16.12 -14.17
C SER A 106 -25.05 15.47 -13.62
N ASN A 107 -25.47 15.92 -12.43
CA ASN A 107 -26.79 15.62 -11.92
C ASN A 107 -27.79 16.27 -12.88
N GLY A 108 -28.64 15.42 -13.48
CA GLY A 108 -29.42 15.73 -14.65
C GLY A 108 -30.32 16.96 -14.51
N ALA A 109 -30.12 17.93 -15.40
CA ALA A 109 -31.16 18.88 -15.77
C ALA A 109 -32.07 18.20 -16.80
N ASN A 110 -33.00 17.37 -16.31
CA ASN A 110 -34.17 16.97 -17.08
C ASN A 110 -35.11 18.19 -17.07
N GLY A 111 -34.98 19.08 -18.07
CA GLY A 111 -35.64 20.37 -18.09
C GLY A 111 -35.96 20.88 -19.49
N HIS A 112 -37.07 20.38 -20.04
CA HIS A 112 -37.96 20.99 -21.05
C HIS A 112 -37.36 21.51 -22.37
N ALA A 113 -37.68 20.76 -23.43
CA ALA A 113 -37.58 21.19 -24.82
C ALA A 113 -38.45 22.44 -25.09
N ASN A 114 -37.87 23.42 -25.81
CA ASN A 114 -38.65 24.36 -26.62
C ASN A 114 -37.92 24.54 -27.96
N GLY A 115 -38.60 24.18 -29.05
CA GLY A 115 -38.03 24.17 -30.40
C GLY A 115 -38.04 25.55 -31.06
N ASN A 116 -37.16 25.76 -32.06
CA ASN A 116 -37.55 26.09 -33.45
C ASN A 116 -36.32 26.19 -34.39
N GLY A 117 -36.32 25.41 -35.49
CA GLY A 117 -35.55 25.61 -36.75
C GLY A 117 -34.03 25.38 -36.69
N VAL A 118 -33.32 24.81 -37.68
CA VAL A 118 -33.58 24.59 -39.11
C VAL A 118 -32.69 23.42 -39.55
N ALA A 119 -33.24 22.53 -40.39
CA ALA A 119 -32.55 21.38 -40.97
C ALA A 119 -31.54 21.80 -42.06
N ASN A 120 -30.36 21.18 -42.07
CA ASN A 120 -29.60 20.94 -43.30
C ASN A 120 -28.77 19.66 -43.17
N GLY A 121 -28.95 18.72 -44.10
CA GLY A 121 -28.51 17.33 -43.99
C GLY A 121 -27.08 17.05 -44.44
N ASN A 122 -26.56 15.89 -44.04
CA ASN A 122 -26.15 14.81 -44.95
C ASN A 122 -25.51 13.64 -44.18
N GLY A 123 -25.78 12.42 -44.66
CA GLY A 123 -24.81 11.32 -44.54
C GLY A 123 -25.13 10.24 -43.52
N HIS A 124 -26.12 9.41 -43.85
CA HIS A 124 -26.26 8.07 -43.28
C HIS A 124 -24.99 7.25 -43.57
N VAL A 125 -24.27 6.80 -42.54
CA VAL A 125 -23.37 5.65 -42.63
C VAL A 125 -23.73 4.70 -41.48
N LYS A 126 -24.40 3.61 -41.82
CA LYS A 126 -24.52 2.43 -40.96
C LYS A 126 -23.27 1.58 -41.18
N THR A 127 -22.52 1.25 -40.14
CA THR A 127 -21.61 0.09 -40.18
C THR A 127 -21.86 -0.81 -38.98
N ASN A 128 -22.00 -2.09 -39.30
CA ASN A 128 -22.39 -3.19 -38.44
C ASN A 128 -21.37 -3.49 -37.35
N GLY A 129 -21.87 -3.96 -36.21
CA GLY A 129 -21.07 -4.58 -35.16
C GLY A 129 -20.33 -5.82 -35.65
N ILE A 130 -19.13 -6.01 -35.10
CA ILE A 130 -18.38 -7.26 -35.22
C ILE A 130 -18.20 -7.78 -33.80
N ASN A 131 -18.94 -8.84 -33.50
CA ASN A 131 -18.88 -9.59 -32.27
C ASN A 131 -17.90 -10.76 -32.49
N GLY A 132 -16.95 -10.95 -31.59
CA GLY A 132 -16.29 -12.24 -31.36
C GLY A 132 -14.85 -12.42 -31.88
N VAL A 133 -13.87 -12.21 -31.00
CA VAL A 133 -12.57 -12.91 -31.04
C VAL A 133 -12.29 -13.45 -29.64
N LYS A 134 -12.14 -14.79 -29.51
CA LYS A 134 -11.95 -15.53 -28.25
C LYS A 134 -10.50 -15.37 -27.74
N PRO A 135 -10.26 -15.30 -26.40
CA PRO A 135 -8.90 -15.27 -25.87
C PRO A 135 -8.27 -16.68 -25.84
N HIS A 136 -7.03 -16.78 -26.31
CA HIS A 136 -6.21 -17.99 -26.24
C HIS A 136 -5.50 -18.05 -24.88
N SER A 137 -5.74 -19.12 -24.13
CA SER A 137 -5.10 -19.41 -22.83
C SER A 137 -3.72 -20.02 -23.04
N GLN A 138 -2.66 -19.36 -22.57
CA GLN A 138 -1.33 -19.96 -22.50
C GLN A 138 -0.91 -20.12 -21.03
N LYS A 139 -0.73 -21.38 -20.63
CA LYS A 139 -0.34 -21.85 -19.29
C LYS A 139 1.20 -21.80 -19.21
N VAL A 140 1.76 -21.03 -18.29
CA VAL A 140 3.21 -21.04 -18.02
C VAL A 140 3.44 -21.83 -16.73
N MET A 141 4.25 -22.89 -16.83
CA MET A 141 4.71 -23.71 -15.71
C MET A 141 5.91 -23.01 -15.06
N VAL A 142 5.88 -22.83 -13.74
CA VAL A 142 7.05 -22.37 -12.95
C VAL A 142 7.40 -23.48 -11.98
N GLN A 143 8.69 -23.82 -11.95
CA GLN A 143 9.28 -24.95 -11.24
C GLN A 143 9.86 -24.45 -9.91
N ASP A 144 9.53 -25.12 -8.81
CA ASP A 144 9.98 -24.78 -7.46
C ASP A 144 11.43 -25.26 -7.23
N ALA A 145 12.27 -24.40 -6.68
CA ALA A 145 13.57 -24.77 -6.13
C ALA A 145 13.63 -24.33 -4.66
N HIS A 146 13.44 -25.30 -3.76
CA HIS A 146 13.72 -25.16 -2.34
C HIS A 146 15.23 -25.24 -2.10
N GLN A 147 15.79 -24.25 -1.40
CA GLN A 147 17.06 -24.42 -0.70
C GLN A 147 16.93 -23.79 0.68
N GLU A 148 16.96 -24.65 1.70
CA GLU A 148 17.00 -24.32 3.12
C GLU A 148 18.32 -23.63 3.45
N ASN A 149 18.30 -22.59 4.29
CA ASN A 149 19.35 -22.27 5.26
C ASN A 149 18.88 -21.22 6.29
N GLY A 150 18.94 -21.60 7.58
CA GLY A 150 19.50 -20.77 8.65
C GLY A 150 18.66 -19.68 9.34
N GLY A 151 17.79 -20.08 10.27
CA GLY A 151 17.59 -19.51 11.63
C GLY A 151 17.42 -17.99 11.84
N ILE A 152 16.19 -17.55 12.09
CA ILE A 152 15.78 -16.18 12.50
C ILE A 152 15.70 -16.05 14.04
N ASP A 153 16.14 -17.08 14.75
CA ASP A 153 15.86 -17.30 16.18
C ASP A 153 16.56 -16.28 17.10
N ASP A 154 17.63 -15.63 16.62
CA ASP A 154 18.40 -14.65 17.41
C ASP A 154 17.73 -13.27 17.55
N LEU A 155 16.75 -12.93 16.70
CA LEU A 155 16.03 -11.64 16.79
C LEU A 155 14.83 -11.67 17.75
N VAL A 156 14.35 -12.87 18.08
CA VAL A 156 13.11 -13.06 18.87
C VAL A 156 13.41 -13.11 20.38
N ASN A 157 14.58 -13.60 20.79
CA ASN A 157 14.93 -13.77 22.20
C ASN A 157 15.44 -12.50 22.91
N GLY A 158 15.77 -11.43 22.19
CA GLY A 158 16.24 -10.18 22.80
C GLY A 158 15.17 -9.37 23.55
N MET A 159 13.92 -9.82 23.57
CA MET A 159 12.77 -9.06 24.07
C MET A 159 12.11 -9.65 25.32
N VAL A 160 12.61 -10.79 25.83
CA VAL A 160 12.01 -11.50 26.98
C VAL A 160 12.84 -11.43 28.28
N ASP A 161 14.12 -11.06 28.23
CA ASP A 161 15.04 -11.16 29.38
C ASP A 161 15.32 -9.84 30.12
N THR A 162 14.29 -9.04 30.44
CA THR A 162 14.46 -7.91 31.38
C THR A 162 13.38 -7.81 32.44
N LYS A 163 12.86 -8.95 32.90
CA LYS A 163 11.95 -8.97 34.05
C LYS A 163 12.15 -10.16 34.98
N VAL A 164 13.35 -10.30 35.56
CA VAL A 164 13.56 -10.71 36.97
C VAL A 164 14.96 -10.25 37.37
N MET A 165 15.10 -9.16 38.13
CA MET A 165 16.13 -8.92 39.16
C MET A 165 15.96 -7.48 39.69
N ALA A 166 15.12 -7.36 40.72
CA ALA A 166 15.15 -6.38 41.83
C ALA A 166 13.79 -6.42 42.54
#